data_AF-A0AAJ0ZK17-F1
#
_entry.id   AF-A0AAJ0ZK17-F1
#
_cell.length_a   1.000
_cell.length_b   1.000
_cell.length_c   1.000
_cell.angle_alpha   90.00
_cell.angle_beta   90.00
_cell.angle_gamma   90.00
#
_symmetry.space_group_name_H-M   'P 1'
#
loop_
_entity.id
_entity.type
_entity.pdbx_description
1 polymer ?
#
loop_
_entity_poly.entity_id
_entity_poly.type
_entity_poly.pdbx_seq_one_letter_code
_entity_poly.pdbx_strand_id
1 'polypeptide(L)'
;MSLIQRIDALLPQTQCGKCGHPGCKPYAEGIANGEAINKCPPGGDETIAGLARLLNVPVVELDISRGPAPAQVAFIREAECIGCTKCIQACPVDAIVGAAKQMHTVLIDECTGCDLCVAPCPVDCIEMHPLPLNDVLPIVGGLATSLEELRARTAKRDHARQRFERRNARLQREEQHKQAERAARAQRAAQPSETTLNPVQAAIERVRAQKAAAADAAVKKAKIDLAMSRAQLNKSLKAFGHPPTFEQQSQLIVLQRQFEAAEQALAQLESAAESTVAPAASPPPAKDAELKRAKIQLAMRRAELKKARDNLAPAEQLASLEQALKDAEQALHAAEDASGKPAPNLERVEKRPIDARLRQLKTELAYARAEVSKLERHGDTPPSLLARARERLAEAERQVQAHDAP
;
A
#
# COMPACT_ATOMS: atom_id res chain seq x y z
N MET A 1 -34.31 9.02 10.89
CA MET A 1 -33.23 9.00 9.89
C MET A 1 -32.84 10.44 9.58
N SER A 2 -31.57 10.82 9.71
CA SER A 2 -31.10 12.18 9.42
C SER A 2 -31.21 12.50 7.92
N LEU A 3 -31.13 13.78 7.54
CA LEU A 3 -31.17 14.18 6.12
C LEU A 3 -30.04 13.51 5.32
N ILE A 4 -28.82 13.54 5.85
CA ILE A 4 -27.63 12.89 5.23
C ILE A 4 -27.89 11.40 4.99
N GLN A 5 -28.48 10.70 5.96
CA GLN A 5 -28.81 9.27 5.81
C GLN A 5 -29.85 9.03 4.71
N ARG A 6 -30.86 9.91 4.58
CA ARG A 6 -31.87 9.81 3.52
C ARG A 6 -31.27 10.07 2.13
N ILE A 7 -30.35 11.04 2.03
CA ILE A 7 -29.62 11.34 0.79
C ILE A 7 -28.73 10.15 0.41
N ASP A 8 -27.93 9.65 1.36
CA ASP A 8 -27.03 8.51 1.14
C ASP A 8 -27.82 7.28 0.67
N ALA A 9 -29.01 7.04 1.23
CA ALA A 9 -29.88 5.94 0.78
C ALA A 9 -30.38 6.04 -0.67
N LEU A 10 -30.39 7.23 -1.26
CA LEU A 10 -30.75 7.41 -2.67
C LEU A 10 -29.55 7.25 -3.62
N LEU A 11 -28.32 7.39 -3.12
CA LEU A 11 -27.12 7.27 -3.93
C LEU A 11 -26.91 5.82 -4.40
N PRO A 12 -26.19 5.60 -5.51
CA PRO A 12 -26.00 4.27 -6.09
C PRO A 12 -25.06 3.36 -5.29
N GLN A 13 -24.40 3.85 -4.24
CA GLN A 13 -23.54 3.04 -3.34
C GLN A 13 -22.38 2.32 -4.04
N THR A 14 -21.92 2.79 -5.20
CA THR A 14 -20.77 2.23 -5.91
C THR A 14 -19.42 2.55 -5.25
N GLN A 15 -19.35 3.64 -4.48
CA GLN A 15 -18.14 4.16 -3.83
C GLN A 15 -17.00 4.53 -4.81
N CYS A 16 -17.30 4.74 -6.10
CA CYS A 16 -16.29 4.97 -7.15
C CYS A 16 -15.57 6.33 -7.11
N GLY A 17 -16.12 7.31 -6.40
CA GLY A 17 -15.56 8.66 -6.29
C GLY A 17 -15.55 9.52 -7.55
N LYS A 18 -16.24 9.13 -8.64
CA LYS A 18 -16.35 9.93 -9.88
C LYS A 18 -16.94 11.33 -9.66
N CYS A 19 -17.73 11.52 -8.61
CA CYS A 19 -18.29 12.82 -8.22
C CYS A 19 -17.27 13.78 -7.57
N GLY A 20 -16.04 13.33 -7.29
CA GLY A 20 -15.00 14.10 -6.59
C GLY A 20 -14.93 13.85 -5.08
N HIS A 21 -15.85 13.05 -4.54
CA HIS A 21 -15.88 12.65 -3.13
C HIS A 21 -15.31 11.24 -2.93
N PRO A 22 -14.74 10.89 -1.77
CA PRO A 22 -14.14 9.57 -1.54
C PRO A 22 -15.17 8.44 -1.36
N GLY A 23 -16.47 8.73 -1.41
CA GLY A 23 -17.56 7.76 -1.31
C GLY A 23 -18.93 8.43 -1.40
N CYS A 24 -19.99 7.62 -1.30
CA CYS A 24 -21.37 8.10 -1.38
C CYS A 24 -21.75 8.96 -0.16
N LYS A 25 -21.41 8.52 1.06
CA LYS A 25 -21.74 9.27 2.28
C LYS A 25 -21.13 10.68 2.33
N PRO A 26 -19.84 10.92 2.00
CA PRO A 26 -19.29 12.27 1.91
C PRO A 26 -19.99 13.16 0.88
N TYR A 27 -20.41 12.58 -0.26
CA TYR A 27 -21.22 13.34 -1.22
C TYR A 27 -22.61 13.66 -0.66
N ALA A 28 -23.22 12.74 0.09
CA ALA A 28 -24.48 13.00 0.77
C ALA A 28 -24.37 14.12 1.83
N GLU A 29 -23.24 14.21 2.53
CA GLU A 29 -22.91 15.32 3.44
C GLU A 29 -22.76 16.63 2.67
N GLY A 30 -22.05 16.62 1.54
CA GLY A 30 -21.94 17.76 0.65
C GLY A 30 -23.30 18.29 0.17
N ILE A 31 -24.17 17.39 -0.31
CA ILE A 31 -25.52 17.73 -0.75
C ILE A 31 -26.35 18.31 0.40
N ALA A 32 -26.27 17.72 1.60
CA ALA A 32 -26.97 18.26 2.77
C ALA A 32 -26.51 19.68 3.13
N ASN A 33 -25.27 20.04 2.78
CA ASN A 33 -24.69 21.37 2.97
C ASN A 33 -24.88 22.31 1.74
N GLY A 34 -25.70 21.92 0.76
CA GLY A 34 -26.03 22.75 -0.41
C GLY A 34 -25.18 22.50 -1.66
N GLU A 35 -24.40 21.43 -1.70
CA GLU A 35 -23.70 21.03 -2.93
C GLU A 35 -24.69 20.53 -4.01
N ALA A 36 -24.32 20.73 -5.28
CA ALA A 36 -25.14 20.30 -6.42
C ALA A 36 -25.40 18.79 -6.45
N ILE A 37 -26.65 18.41 -6.75
CA ILE A 37 -27.16 17.02 -6.73
C ILE A 37 -26.87 16.20 -8.00
N ASN A 38 -26.28 16.83 -9.02
CA ASN A 38 -26.09 16.27 -10.36
C ASN A 38 -24.67 15.75 -10.65
N LYS A 39 -23.84 15.52 -9.64
CA LYS A 39 -22.43 15.16 -9.83
C LYS A 39 -22.16 13.65 -9.90
N CYS A 40 -23.19 12.81 -9.85
CA CYS A 40 -23.03 11.36 -9.71
C CYS A 40 -23.37 10.59 -11.01
N PRO A 41 -22.40 10.34 -11.90
CA PRO A 41 -22.61 9.54 -13.11
C PRO A 41 -23.31 8.19 -12.90
N PRO A 42 -22.89 7.33 -11.94
CA PRO A 42 -23.56 6.03 -11.76
C PRO A 42 -24.99 6.16 -11.23
N GLY A 43 -25.35 7.31 -10.64
CA GLY A 43 -26.70 7.56 -10.16
C GLY A 43 -27.66 7.98 -11.26
N GLY A 44 -27.15 8.71 -12.26
CA GLY A 44 -27.91 9.23 -13.40
C GLY A 44 -29.11 10.09 -13.01
N ASP A 45 -30.00 10.31 -13.98
CA ASP A 45 -31.18 11.18 -13.83
C ASP A 45 -32.14 10.69 -12.75
N GLU A 46 -32.23 9.38 -12.57
CA GLU A 46 -33.07 8.76 -11.54
C GLU A 46 -32.65 9.19 -10.12
N THR A 47 -31.35 9.13 -9.83
CA THR A 47 -30.84 9.54 -8.51
C THR A 47 -31.07 11.04 -8.32
N ILE A 48 -30.84 11.84 -9.36
CA ILE A 48 -31.09 13.28 -9.34
C ILE A 48 -32.57 13.58 -9.05
N ALA A 49 -33.50 12.91 -9.72
CA ALA A 49 -34.93 13.08 -9.51
C ALA A 49 -35.35 12.69 -8.07
N GLY A 50 -34.78 11.61 -7.53
CA GLY A 50 -34.98 11.21 -6.14
C GLY A 50 -34.49 12.25 -5.14
N LEU A 51 -33.29 12.79 -5.37
CA LEU A 51 -32.68 13.83 -4.54
C LEU A 51 -33.44 15.16 -4.63
N ALA A 52 -33.83 15.58 -5.84
CA ALA A 52 -34.61 16.77 -6.09
C ALA A 52 -35.94 16.74 -5.31
N ARG A 53 -36.64 15.59 -5.37
CA ARG A 53 -37.86 15.36 -4.60
C ARG A 53 -37.62 15.38 -3.09
N LEU A 54 -36.53 14.76 -2.62
CA LEU A 54 -36.18 14.69 -1.21
C LEU A 54 -35.89 16.08 -0.61
N LEU A 55 -35.19 16.92 -1.38
CA LEU A 55 -34.70 18.24 -0.95
C LEU A 55 -35.66 19.38 -1.32
N ASN A 56 -36.73 19.07 -2.07
CA ASN A 56 -37.67 20.05 -2.62
C ASN A 56 -36.97 21.12 -3.48
N VAL A 57 -36.08 20.68 -4.38
CA VAL A 57 -35.36 21.53 -5.35
C VAL A 57 -35.70 21.10 -6.78
N PRO A 58 -35.51 21.99 -7.78
CA PRO A 58 -35.72 21.63 -9.19
C PRO A 58 -34.80 20.48 -9.63
N VAL A 59 -35.31 19.63 -10.54
CA VAL A 59 -34.48 18.64 -11.23
C VAL A 59 -33.50 19.36 -12.15
N VAL A 60 -32.24 18.94 -12.09
CA VAL A 60 -31.13 19.50 -12.87
C VAL A 60 -30.51 18.40 -13.74
N GLU A 61 -29.89 18.76 -14.85
CA GLU A 61 -29.23 17.80 -15.74
C GLU A 61 -27.93 17.26 -15.14
N LEU A 62 -27.60 16.00 -15.45
CA LEU A 62 -26.37 15.35 -15.01
C LEU A 62 -25.11 16.10 -15.49
N ASP A 63 -24.14 16.30 -14.59
CA ASP A 63 -22.82 16.85 -14.92
C ASP A 63 -21.99 15.83 -15.71
N ILE A 64 -22.02 15.95 -17.04
CA ILE A 64 -21.30 15.06 -17.97
C ILE A 64 -19.77 15.20 -17.91
N SER A 65 -19.23 16.27 -17.29
CA SER A 65 -17.79 16.45 -17.15
C SER A 65 -17.12 15.38 -16.28
N ARG A 66 -17.92 14.65 -15.49
CA ARG A 66 -17.50 13.56 -14.59
C ARG A 66 -17.29 12.21 -15.29
N GLY A 67 -17.54 12.14 -16.60
CA GLY A 67 -17.38 10.94 -17.42
C GLY A 67 -18.53 9.93 -17.26
N PRO A 68 -18.57 8.90 -18.13
CA PRO A 68 -19.64 7.90 -18.11
C PRO A 68 -19.46 6.90 -16.96
N ALA A 69 -20.57 6.23 -16.61
CA ALA A 69 -20.58 5.12 -15.66
C ALA A 69 -21.47 3.98 -16.20
N PRO A 70 -20.99 3.21 -17.19
CA PRO A 70 -21.75 2.09 -17.74
C PRO A 70 -21.93 0.98 -16.68
N ALA A 71 -22.94 0.12 -16.88
CA ALA A 71 -23.09 -1.10 -16.09
C ALA A 71 -21.95 -2.08 -16.44
N GLN A 72 -21.03 -2.27 -15.51
CA GLN A 72 -19.82 -3.06 -15.73
C GLN A 72 -19.41 -3.82 -14.46
N VAL A 73 -18.60 -4.86 -14.64
CA VAL A 73 -18.04 -5.70 -13.58
C VAL A 73 -16.53 -5.89 -13.81
N ALA A 74 -15.77 -5.97 -12.72
CA ALA A 74 -14.36 -6.29 -12.81
C ALA A 74 -14.16 -7.78 -13.13
N PHE A 75 -13.24 -8.08 -14.03
CA PHE A 75 -12.79 -9.42 -14.38
C PHE A 75 -11.29 -9.52 -14.15
N ILE A 76 -10.85 -10.58 -13.48
CA ILE A 76 -9.43 -10.81 -13.21
C ILE A 76 -8.96 -11.94 -14.13
N ARG A 77 -7.93 -11.68 -14.94
CA ARG A 77 -7.24 -12.70 -15.72
C ARG A 77 -6.43 -13.58 -14.76
N GLU A 78 -7.05 -14.66 -14.31
CA GLU A 78 -6.53 -15.53 -13.24
C GLU A 78 -5.12 -16.06 -13.53
N ALA A 79 -4.82 -16.35 -14.80
CA ALA A 79 -3.51 -16.84 -15.25
C ALA A 79 -2.36 -15.83 -15.03
N GLU A 80 -2.65 -14.53 -14.97
CA GLU A 80 -1.67 -13.46 -14.78
C GLU A 80 -1.63 -12.95 -13.33
N CYS A 81 -2.60 -13.36 -12.51
CA CYS A 81 -2.72 -12.90 -11.15
C CYS A 81 -1.61 -13.48 -10.25
N ILE A 82 -0.73 -12.62 -9.75
CA ILE A 82 0.37 -13.02 -8.85
C ILE A 82 -0.03 -13.11 -7.36
N GLY A 83 -1.30 -12.92 -7.04
CA GLY A 83 -1.76 -13.00 -5.64
C GLY A 83 -1.25 -11.87 -4.74
N CYS A 84 -1.07 -10.65 -5.25
CA CYS A 84 -0.49 -9.53 -4.48
C CYS A 84 -1.42 -8.88 -3.43
N THR A 85 -2.73 -9.16 -3.47
CA THR A 85 -3.79 -8.65 -2.56
C THR A 85 -4.12 -7.15 -2.63
N LYS A 86 -3.45 -6.36 -3.48
CA LYS A 86 -3.73 -4.92 -3.63
C LYS A 86 -5.17 -4.62 -4.09
N CYS A 87 -5.72 -5.47 -4.97
CA CYS A 87 -7.10 -5.34 -5.44
C CYS A 87 -8.13 -5.59 -4.31
N ILE A 88 -7.89 -6.57 -3.43
CA ILE A 88 -8.73 -6.82 -2.23
C ILE A 88 -8.73 -5.58 -1.34
N GLN A 89 -7.55 -4.98 -1.10
CA GLN A 89 -7.44 -3.78 -0.28
C GLN A 89 -8.15 -2.57 -0.91
N ALA A 90 -8.19 -2.48 -2.24
CA ALA A 90 -8.87 -1.40 -2.95
C ALA A 90 -10.39 -1.59 -3.06
N CYS A 91 -10.89 -2.83 -3.04
CA CYS A 91 -12.31 -3.10 -3.23
C CYS A 91 -13.14 -2.57 -2.04
N PRO A 92 -14.08 -1.63 -2.25
CA PRO A 92 -14.84 -1.02 -1.16
C PRO A 92 -15.87 -1.97 -0.54
N VAL A 93 -16.34 -2.97 -1.28
CA VAL A 93 -17.41 -3.88 -0.86
C VAL A 93 -16.92 -5.32 -0.64
N ASP A 94 -15.60 -5.55 -0.65
CA ASP A 94 -15.00 -6.88 -0.54
C ASP A 94 -15.58 -7.89 -1.57
N ALA A 95 -15.77 -7.47 -2.83
CA ALA A 95 -16.26 -8.33 -3.91
C ALA A 95 -15.18 -9.24 -4.52
N ILE A 96 -13.91 -9.04 -4.16
CA ILE A 96 -12.78 -9.82 -4.65
C ILE A 96 -12.38 -10.84 -3.60
N VAL A 97 -12.29 -12.11 -4.00
CA VAL A 97 -11.89 -13.23 -3.13
C VAL A 97 -10.56 -13.82 -3.58
N GLY A 98 -9.79 -14.33 -2.63
CA GLY A 98 -8.49 -14.95 -2.82
C GLY A 98 -7.58 -14.73 -1.61
N ALA A 99 -6.31 -15.10 -1.73
CA ALA A 99 -5.35 -15.00 -0.65
C ALA A 99 -3.97 -14.56 -1.17
N ALA A 100 -3.08 -14.19 -0.25
CA ALA A 100 -1.71 -13.87 -0.60
C ALA A 100 -1.05 -15.05 -1.34
N LYS A 101 -0.44 -14.75 -2.50
CA LYS A 101 0.19 -15.73 -3.41
C LYS A 101 -0.78 -16.75 -4.01
N GLN A 102 -2.08 -16.49 -3.98
CA GLN A 102 -3.11 -17.28 -4.66
C GLN A 102 -3.83 -16.40 -5.69
N MET A 103 -4.39 -17.03 -6.72
CA MET A 103 -5.19 -16.32 -7.72
C MET A 103 -6.42 -15.68 -7.07
N HIS A 104 -6.79 -14.50 -7.55
CA HIS A 104 -7.97 -13.79 -7.10
C HIS A 104 -9.08 -13.88 -8.16
N THR A 105 -10.33 -13.87 -7.71
CA THR A 105 -11.49 -13.83 -8.59
C THR A 105 -12.56 -12.88 -8.04
N VAL A 106 -13.49 -12.45 -8.90
CA VAL A 106 -14.51 -11.45 -8.56
C VAL A 106 -15.86 -12.13 -8.41
N LEU A 107 -16.53 -11.87 -7.29
CA LEU A 107 -17.94 -12.23 -7.10
C LEU A 107 -18.79 -11.20 -7.84
N ILE A 108 -19.31 -11.59 -9.01
CA ILE A 108 -20.03 -10.69 -9.94
C ILE A 108 -21.24 -10.04 -9.25
N ASP A 109 -22.00 -10.80 -8.46
CA ASP A 109 -23.19 -10.30 -7.75
C ASP A 109 -22.88 -9.20 -6.73
N GLU A 110 -21.67 -9.23 -6.17
CA GLU A 110 -21.19 -8.30 -5.16
C GLU A 110 -20.44 -7.11 -5.75
N CYS A 111 -19.99 -7.22 -7.00
CA CYS A 111 -19.24 -6.16 -7.67
C CYS A 111 -20.14 -4.97 -7.99
N THR A 112 -19.71 -3.77 -7.59
CA THR A 112 -20.43 -2.52 -7.87
C THR A 112 -20.01 -1.85 -9.18
N GLY A 113 -19.02 -2.41 -9.89
CA GLY A 113 -18.47 -1.80 -11.11
C GLY A 113 -17.64 -0.54 -10.88
N CYS A 114 -17.14 -0.33 -9.66
CA CYS A 114 -16.49 0.92 -9.23
C CYS A 114 -15.10 1.20 -9.79
N ASP A 115 -14.49 0.26 -10.54
CA ASP A 115 -13.16 0.34 -11.17
C ASP A 115 -11.93 0.60 -10.27
N LEU A 116 -12.12 0.83 -8.95
CA LEU A 116 -11.04 1.11 -7.99
C LEU A 116 -9.94 0.04 -7.89
N CYS A 117 -10.24 -1.21 -8.27
CA CYS A 117 -9.28 -2.31 -8.23
C CYS A 117 -8.29 -2.35 -9.39
N VAL A 118 -8.57 -1.65 -10.50
CA VAL A 118 -7.76 -1.69 -11.72
C VAL A 118 -6.38 -1.06 -11.48
N ALA A 119 -6.33 0.22 -11.13
CA ALA A 119 -5.06 0.95 -10.98
C ALA A 119 -4.08 0.37 -9.94
N PRO A 120 -4.54 -0.19 -8.80
CA PRO A 120 -3.63 -0.83 -7.83
C PRO A 120 -2.98 -2.14 -8.31
N CYS A 121 -3.46 -2.77 -9.40
CA CYS A 121 -2.94 -4.04 -9.88
C CYS A 121 -1.55 -3.86 -10.52
N PRO A 122 -0.47 -4.44 -9.96
CA PRO A 122 0.89 -4.21 -10.46
C PRO A 122 1.23 -4.96 -11.75
N VAL A 123 0.39 -5.94 -12.13
CA VAL A 123 0.54 -6.76 -13.34
C VAL A 123 -0.58 -6.50 -14.34
N ASP A 124 -1.42 -5.51 -14.07
CA ASP A 124 -2.51 -5.06 -14.96
C ASP A 124 -3.44 -6.19 -15.47
N CYS A 125 -3.72 -7.16 -14.59
CA CYS A 125 -4.56 -8.33 -14.90
C CYS A 125 -6.07 -8.12 -14.70
N ILE A 126 -6.55 -6.87 -14.54
CA ILE A 126 -7.95 -6.58 -14.21
C ILE A 126 -8.59 -5.72 -15.30
N GLU A 127 -9.68 -6.21 -15.87
CA GLU A 127 -10.46 -5.53 -16.92
C GLU A 127 -11.87 -5.22 -16.42
N MET A 128 -12.51 -4.21 -17.00
CA MET A 128 -13.93 -3.94 -16.79
C MET A 128 -14.73 -4.48 -17.97
N HIS A 129 -15.57 -5.47 -17.73
CA HIS A 129 -16.47 -6.02 -18.75
C HIS A 129 -17.89 -5.48 -18.58
N PRO A 130 -18.67 -5.40 -19.67
CA PRO A 130 -20.10 -5.15 -19.58
C PRO A 130 -20.77 -6.12 -18.62
N LEU A 131 -21.68 -5.61 -17.78
CA LEU A 131 -22.43 -6.46 -16.86
C LEU A 131 -23.37 -7.40 -17.65
N PRO A 132 -23.40 -8.71 -17.37
CA PRO A 132 -24.37 -9.62 -17.98
C PRO A 132 -25.76 -9.34 -17.43
N LEU A 133 -26.48 -8.39 -18.06
CA LEU A 133 -27.78 -7.89 -17.59
C LEU A 133 -28.88 -8.96 -17.50
N ASN A 134 -28.70 -10.11 -18.16
CA ASN A 134 -29.64 -11.24 -18.10
C ASN A 134 -29.55 -11.98 -16.75
N ASP A 135 -28.38 -11.99 -16.12
CA ASP A 135 -28.10 -12.79 -14.92
C ASP A 135 -27.97 -11.91 -13.67
N VAL A 136 -27.52 -10.67 -13.84
CA VAL A 136 -27.14 -9.80 -12.73
C VAL A 136 -27.76 -8.41 -12.85
N LEU A 137 -28.49 -8.01 -11.81
CA LEU A 137 -29.10 -6.69 -11.70
C LEU A 137 -28.04 -5.58 -11.60
N PRO A 138 -28.10 -4.51 -12.43
CA PRO A 138 -27.15 -3.40 -12.36
C PRO A 138 -27.44 -2.48 -11.17
N ILE A 139 -26.37 -1.95 -10.56
CA ILE A 139 -26.48 -0.93 -9.49
C ILE A 139 -26.75 0.48 -10.06
N VAL A 140 -26.25 0.74 -11.28
CA VAL A 140 -26.32 2.06 -11.92
C VAL A 140 -27.77 2.48 -12.23
N GLY A 141 -27.98 3.80 -12.30
CA GLY A 141 -29.26 4.43 -12.63
C GLY A 141 -29.77 4.10 -14.04
N GLY A 142 -31.08 4.27 -14.27
CA GLY A 142 -31.66 4.29 -15.62
C GLY A 142 -31.87 2.94 -16.33
N LEU A 143 -31.51 1.81 -15.71
CA LEU A 143 -31.67 0.48 -16.32
C LEU A 143 -32.85 -0.34 -15.77
N ALA A 144 -33.51 0.12 -14.71
CA ALA A 144 -34.73 -0.52 -14.21
C ALA A 144 -35.95 0.05 -14.94
N THR A 145 -36.72 -0.82 -15.57
CA THR A 145 -37.91 -0.52 -16.36
C THR A 145 -39.20 -0.87 -15.61
N SER A 146 -39.14 -1.77 -14.63
CA SER A 146 -40.29 -2.17 -13.80
C SER A 146 -40.14 -1.78 -12.33
N LEU A 147 -41.25 -1.73 -11.60
CA LEU A 147 -41.24 -1.47 -10.15
C LEU A 147 -40.49 -2.55 -9.38
N GLU A 148 -40.55 -3.80 -9.86
CA GLU A 148 -39.85 -4.93 -9.27
C GLU A 148 -38.33 -4.78 -9.44
N GLU A 149 -37.86 -4.46 -10.65
CA GLU A 149 -36.45 -4.16 -10.92
C GLU A 149 -35.94 -2.98 -10.10
N LEU A 150 -36.77 -1.93 -9.95
CA LEU A 150 -36.44 -0.79 -9.10
C LEU A 150 -36.22 -1.21 -7.65
N ARG A 151 -37.14 -2.00 -7.08
CA ARG A 151 -37.03 -2.54 -5.71
C ARG A 151 -35.80 -3.43 -5.55
N ALA A 152 -35.58 -4.35 -6.49
CA ALA A 152 -34.46 -5.29 -6.45
C ALA A 152 -33.12 -4.55 -6.52
N ARG A 153 -33.01 -3.51 -7.35
CA ARG A 153 -31.83 -2.65 -7.41
C ARG A 153 -31.65 -1.82 -6.14
N THR A 154 -32.71 -1.27 -5.57
CA THR A 154 -32.62 -0.58 -4.26
C THR A 154 -32.09 -1.53 -3.19
N ALA A 155 -32.58 -2.76 -3.14
CA ALA A 155 -32.05 -3.79 -2.24
C ALA A 155 -30.56 -4.09 -2.50
N LYS A 156 -30.14 -4.17 -3.77
CA LYS A 156 -28.73 -4.34 -4.14
C LYS A 156 -27.85 -3.15 -3.72
N ARG A 157 -28.33 -1.91 -3.87
CA ARG A 157 -27.64 -0.69 -3.38
C ARG A 157 -27.49 -0.72 -1.86
N ASP A 158 -28.55 -1.10 -1.14
CA ASP A 158 -28.52 -1.22 0.31
C ASP A 158 -27.55 -2.32 0.78
N HIS A 159 -27.51 -3.46 0.09
CA HIS A 159 -26.54 -4.53 0.35
C HIS A 159 -25.10 -4.06 0.14
N ALA A 160 -24.81 -3.36 -0.97
CA ALA A 160 -23.51 -2.78 -1.22
C ALA A 160 -23.09 -1.77 -0.13
N ARG A 161 -24.01 -0.91 0.33
CA ARG A 161 -23.77 -0.01 1.47
C ARG A 161 -23.41 -0.78 2.74
N GLN A 162 -24.18 -1.81 3.09
CA GLN A 162 -23.91 -2.63 4.28
C GLN A 162 -22.54 -3.30 4.22
N ARG A 163 -22.14 -3.83 3.05
CA ARG A 163 -20.80 -4.42 2.88
C ARG A 163 -19.70 -3.38 3.05
N PHE A 164 -19.85 -2.20 2.47
CA PHE A 164 -18.90 -1.09 2.65
C PHE A 164 -18.76 -0.67 4.12
N GLU A 165 -19.88 -0.52 4.83
CA GLU A 165 -19.89 -0.17 6.25
C GLU A 165 -19.23 -1.27 7.11
N ARG A 166 -19.55 -2.54 6.87
CA ARG A 166 -18.92 -3.69 7.58
C ARG A 166 -17.42 -3.73 7.36
N ARG A 167 -16.96 -3.50 6.12
CA ARG A 167 -15.55 -3.43 5.77
C ARG A 167 -14.85 -2.30 6.50
N ASN A 168 -15.41 -1.09 6.47
CA ASN A 168 -14.82 0.07 7.15
C ASN A 168 -14.77 -0.12 8.66
N ALA A 169 -15.81 -0.70 9.25
CA ALA A 169 -15.81 -1.03 10.67
C ALA A 169 -14.72 -2.07 11.02
N ARG A 170 -14.47 -3.06 10.15
CA ARG A 170 -13.35 -4.01 10.31
C ARG A 170 -12.00 -3.29 10.28
N LEU A 171 -11.75 -2.46 9.27
CA LEU A 171 -10.49 -1.73 9.13
C LEU A 171 -10.23 -0.77 10.30
N GLN A 172 -11.27 -0.09 10.79
CA GLN A 172 -11.15 0.80 11.96
C GLN A 172 -10.75 0.03 13.21
N ARG A 173 -11.34 -1.14 13.47
CA ARG A 173 -10.96 -1.99 14.60
C ARG A 173 -9.51 -2.47 14.51
N GLU A 174 -9.07 -2.88 13.32
CA GLU A 174 -7.68 -3.30 13.09
C GLU A 174 -6.68 -2.17 13.33
N GLU A 175 -7.00 -0.95 12.87
CA GLU A 175 -6.14 0.21 13.07
C GLU A 175 -6.08 0.62 14.55
N GLN A 176 -7.22 0.65 15.24
CA GLN A 176 -7.28 0.91 16.69
C GLN A 176 -6.43 -0.11 17.47
N HIS A 177 -6.51 -1.39 17.10
CA HIS A 177 -5.68 -2.43 17.71
C HIS A 177 -4.19 -2.17 17.51
N LYS A 178 -3.76 -1.89 16.27
CA LYS A 178 -2.36 -1.56 15.96
C LYS A 178 -1.86 -0.33 16.73
N GLN A 179 -2.71 0.70 16.85
CA GLN A 179 -2.38 1.91 17.62
C GLN A 179 -2.24 1.62 19.11
N ALA A 180 -3.16 0.83 19.68
CA ALA A 180 -3.09 0.40 21.07
C ALA A 180 -1.82 -0.43 21.35
N GLU A 181 -1.45 -1.36 20.47
CA GLU A 181 -0.20 -2.12 20.58
C GLU A 181 1.04 -1.23 20.53
N ARG A 182 1.08 -0.25 19.61
CA ARG A 182 2.18 0.72 19.52
C ARG A 182 2.29 1.57 20.78
N ALA A 183 1.16 2.07 21.30
CA ALA A 183 1.11 2.84 22.53
C ALA A 183 1.59 2.00 23.73
N ALA A 184 1.15 0.75 23.84
CA ALA A 184 1.59 -0.17 24.89
C ALA A 184 3.10 -0.45 24.81
N ARG A 185 3.66 -0.64 23.61
CA ARG A 185 5.13 -0.79 23.43
C ARG A 185 5.89 0.46 23.84
N ALA A 186 5.38 1.64 23.49
CA ALA A 186 5.99 2.92 23.87
C ALA A 186 5.97 3.13 25.41
N GLN A 187 4.86 2.78 26.07
CA GLN A 187 4.76 2.85 27.53
C GLN A 187 5.74 1.90 28.23
N ARG A 188 5.89 0.66 27.74
CA ARG A 188 6.88 -0.30 28.27
C ARG A 188 8.32 0.18 28.12
N ALA A 189 8.64 0.85 27.02
CA ALA A 189 9.98 1.42 26.79
C ALA A 189 10.27 2.66 27.64
N ALA A 190 9.24 3.36 28.12
CA ALA A 190 9.36 4.55 28.96
C ALA A 190 9.39 4.25 30.47
N GLN A 191 9.15 3.00 30.90
CA GLN A 191 9.31 2.62 32.30
C GLN A 191 10.81 2.62 32.67
N PRO A 192 11.23 3.40 33.67
CA PRO A 192 12.61 3.37 34.13
C PRO A 192 12.90 2.01 34.76
N SER A 193 13.98 1.35 34.33
CA SER A 193 14.57 0.26 35.09
C SER A 193 14.95 0.78 36.47
N GLU A 194 14.42 0.17 37.52
CA GLU A 194 14.71 0.47 38.94
C GLU A 194 16.19 0.20 39.27
N THR A 195 17.10 1.04 38.78
CA THR A 195 18.46 1.13 39.28
C THR A 195 19.05 2.47 38.85
N THR A 196 18.80 3.52 39.62
CA THR A 196 19.82 4.52 39.97
C THR A 196 19.36 5.38 41.15
N LEU A 197 20.32 5.66 42.02
CA LEU A 197 20.20 6.41 43.25
C LEU A 197 19.91 7.91 42.97
N ASN A 198 19.16 8.51 43.89
CA ASN A 198 18.91 9.94 44.10
C ASN A 198 17.78 10.62 43.27
N PRO A 199 16.60 10.90 43.88
CA PRO A 199 15.39 11.37 43.16
C PRO A 199 15.52 12.76 42.53
N VAL A 200 16.43 13.61 43.01
CA VAL A 200 16.64 14.98 42.49
C VAL A 200 17.41 14.97 41.17
N GLN A 201 18.44 14.12 41.05
CA GLN A 201 19.18 13.95 39.79
C GLN A 201 18.30 13.33 38.70
N ALA A 202 17.48 12.33 39.06
CA ALA A 202 16.49 11.74 38.15
C ALA A 202 15.45 12.77 37.65
N ALA A 203 15.07 13.76 38.46
CA ALA A 203 14.16 14.83 38.04
C ALA A 203 14.83 15.80 37.05
N ILE A 204 16.08 16.21 37.31
CA ILE A 204 16.85 17.08 36.41
C ILE A 204 17.12 16.39 35.07
N GLU A 205 17.47 15.10 35.10
CA GLU A 205 17.68 14.29 33.89
C GLU A 205 16.41 14.12 33.08
N ARG A 206 15.23 13.94 33.71
CA ARG A 206 13.94 13.90 33.00
C ARG A 206 13.64 15.22 32.28
N VAL A 207 13.87 16.36 32.92
CA VAL A 207 13.62 17.67 32.29
C VAL A 207 14.60 17.90 31.12
N ARG A 208 15.87 17.51 31.27
CA ARG A 208 16.87 17.56 30.18
C ARG A 208 16.51 16.61 29.03
N ALA A 209 16.09 15.38 29.33
CA ALA A 209 15.65 14.39 28.34
C ALA A 209 14.38 14.83 27.60
N GLN A 210 13.41 15.45 28.30
CA GLN A 210 12.23 16.02 27.68
C GLN A 210 12.57 17.19 26.74
N LYS A 211 13.47 18.10 27.15
CA LYS A 211 13.96 19.17 26.28
C LYS A 211 14.73 18.64 25.07
N ALA A 212 15.56 17.62 25.25
CA ALA A 212 16.28 16.94 24.15
C ALA A 212 15.31 16.23 23.20
N ALA A 213 14.29 15.55 23.71
CA ALA A 213 13.25 14.89 22.89
C ALA A 213 12.40 15.91 22.13
N ALA A 214 12.07 17.05 22.73
CA ALA A 214 11.34 18.14 22.06
C ALA A 214 12.19 18.78 20.95
N ALA A 215 13.49 18.96 21.17
CA ALA A 215 14.43 19.44 20.15
C ALA A 215 14.57 18.44 18.98
N ASP A 216 14.73 17.15 19.27
CA ASP A 216 14.79 16.09 18.26
C ASP A 216 13.47 15.99 17.45
N ALA A 217 12.32 16.14 18.11
CA ALA A 217 11.02 16.20 17.43
C ALA A 217 10.89 17.43 16.52
N ALA A 218 11.39 18.60 16.94
CA ALA A 218 11.39 19.82 16.15
C ALA A 218 12.28 19.69 14.90
N VAL A 219 13.47 19.10 15.04
CA VAL A 219 14.37 18.80 13.90
C VAL A 219 13.72 17.82 12.93
N LYS A 220 13.08 16.75 13.43
CA LYS A 220 12.34 15.79 12.59
C LYS A 220 11.20 16.44 11.82
N LYS A 221 10.43 17.33 12.47
CA LYS A 221 9.36 18.08 11.82
C LYS A 221 9.92 18.99 10.70
N ALA A 222 10.99 19.73 10.97
CA ALA A 222 11.63 20.57 9.96
C ALA A 222 12.18 19.78 8.76
N LYS A 223 12.72 18.57 8.98
CA LYS A 223 13.14 17.66 7.89
C LYS A 223 11.97 17.21 7.01
N ILE A 224 10.81 16.95 7.62
CA ILE A 224 9.58 16.61 6.88
C ILE A 224 9.10 17.80 6.07
N ASP A 225 9.05 18.99 6.67
CA ASP A 225 8.60 20.22 6.00
C ASP A 225 9.49 20.57 4.80
N LEU A 226 10.82 20.42 4.92
CA LEU A 226 11.76 20.58 3.81
C LEU A 226 11.55 19.54 2.69
N ALA A 227 11.30 18.28 3.05
CA ALA A 227 11.04 17.23 2.06
C ALA A 227 9.72 17.48 1.30
N MET A 228 8.69 17.95 2.00
CA MET A 228 7.37 18.27 1.42
C MET A 228 7.45 19.50 0.51
N SER A 229 8.11 20.59 0.94
CA SER A 229 8.27 21.80 0.12
C SER A 229 9.10 21.52 -1.14
N ARG A 230 10.17 20.72 -1.03
CA ARG A 230 10.95 20.24 -2.18
C ARG A 230 10.12 19.41 -3.15
N ALA A 231 9.28 18.51 -2.65
CA ALA A 231 8.41 17.69 -3.48
C ALA A 231 7.36 18.54 -4.20
N GLN A 232 6.77 19.52 -3.51
CA GLN A 232 5.78 20.43 -4.07
C GLN A 232 6.37 21.31 -5.18
N LEU A 233 7.56 21.89 -4.95
CA LEU A 233 8.27 22.67 -5.97
C LEU A 233 8.59 21.84 -7.21
N ASN A 234 9.17 20.64 -7.05
CA ASN A 234 9.51 19.77 -8.17
C ASN A 234 8.28 19.25 -8.92
N LYS A 235 7.17 18.99 -8.23
CA LYS A 235 5.92 18.58 -8.86
C LYS A 235 5.35 19.70 -9.72
N SER A 236 5.35 20.93 -9.22
CA SER A 236 4.89 22.11 -9.97
C SER A 236 5.80 22.41 -11.16
N LEU A 237 7.13 22.34 -11.00
CA LEU A 237 8.08 22.51 -12.11
C LEU A 237 7.88 21.51 -13.25
N LYS A 238 7.49 20.27 -12.93
CA LYS A 238 7.19 19.24 -13.94
C LYS A 238 5.81 19.40 -14.57
N ALA A 239 4.85 19.98 -13.84
CA ALA A 239 3.49 20.18 -14.29
C ALA A 239 3.33 21.41 -15.20
N PHE A 240 4.17 22.43 -15.03
CA PHE A 240 4.12 23.64 -15.85
C PHE A 240 4.99 23.48 -17.11
N GLY A 241 4.35 23.56 -18.28
CA GLY A 241 5.01 23.49 -19.58
C GLY A 241 5.92 24.70 -19.86
N HIS A 242 6.68 24.66 -20.96
CA HIS A 242 7.59 25.74 -21.34
C HIS A 242 7.04 26.52 -22.55
N PRO A 243 6.87 27.86 -22.47
CA PRO A 243 7.00 28.71 -21.29
C PRO A 243 5.74 28.66 -20.39
N PRO A 244 5.90 28.76 -19.05
CA PRO A 244 4.78 28.81 -18.12
C PRO A 244 4.00 30.13 -18.23
N THR A 245 2.71 30.12 -17.85
CA THR A 245 1.90 31.34 -17.79
C THR A 245 2.32 32.25 -16.63
N PHE A 246 1.93 33.52 -16.67
CA PHE A 246 2.25 34.49 -15.60
C PHE A 246 1.80 34.05 -14.21
N GLU A 247 0.59 33.48 -14.09
CA GLU A 247 0.08 32.93 -12.83
C GLU A 247 0.87 31.70 -12.36
N GLN A 248 1.29 30.84 -13.28
CA GLN A 248 2.12 29.68 -12.96
C GLN A 248 3.53 30.12 -12.50
N GLN A 249 4.06 31.18 -13.12
CA GLN A 249 5.35 31.75 -12.75
C GLN A 249 5.31 32.39 -11.36
N SER A 250 4.23 33.10 -11.01
CA SER A 250 4.08 33.66 -9.65
C SER A 250 3.95 32.57 -8.59
N GLN A 251 3.23 31.48 -8.88
CA GLN A 251 3.15 30.32 -8.00
C GLN A 251 4.51 29.64 -7.78
N LEU A 252 5.32 29.50 -8.82
CA LEU A 252 6.67 28.95 -8.69
C LEU A 252 7.56 29.80 -7.78
N ILE A 253 7.48 31.14 -7.86
CA ILE A 253 8.23 32.05 -6.98
C ILE A 253 7.81 31.85 -5.51
N VAL A 254 6.51 31.69 -5.24
CA VAL A 254 6.01 31.42 -3.88
C VAL A 254 6.53 30.09 -3.35
N LEU A 255 6.48 29.03 -4.16
CA LEU A 255 6.97 27.69 -3.77
C LEU A 255 8.47 27.68 -3.54
N GLN A 256 9.23 28.42 -4.35
CA GLN A 256 10.67 28.59 -4.18
C GLN A 256 10.99 29.25 -2.83
N ARG A 257 10.29 30.33 -2.48
CA ARG A 257 10.46 31.01 -1.20
C ARG A 257 10.08 30.12 0.00
N GLN A 258 9.07 29.27 -0.14
CA GLN A 258 8.68 28.30 0.88
C GLN A 258 9.75 27.22 1.10
N PHE A 259 10.37 26.75 0.02
CA PHE A 259 11.48 25.80 0.09
C PHE A 259 12.69 26.40 0.81
N GLU A 260 13.10 27.62 0.43
CA GLU A 260 14.21 28.34 1.07
C GLU A 260 13.94 28.62 2.56
N ALA A 261 12.70 29.00 2.92
CA ALA A 261 12.33 29.20 4.32
C ALA A 261 12.39 27.90 5.15
N ALA A 262 11.98 26.77 4.57
CA ALA A 262 12.08 25.47 5.24
C ALA A 262 13.54 25.04 5.42
N GLU A 263 14.41 25.33 4.46
CA GLU A 263 15.84 25.06 4.53
C GLU A 263 16.51 25.88 5.63
N GLN A 264 16.22 27.19 5.70
CA GLN A 264 16.72 28.06 6.76
C GLN A 264 16.23 27.64 8.15
N ALA A 265 14.96 27.25 8.28
CA ALA A 265 14.40 26.77 9.54
C ALA A 265 15.09 25.49 10.03
N LEU A 266 15.39 24.55 9.13
CA LEU A 266 16.14 23.34 9.49
C LEU A 266 17.57 23.68 9.93
N ALA A 267 18.27 24.54 9.19
CA ALA A 267 19.63 24.95 9.53
C ALA A 267 19.72 25.67 10.88
N GLN A 268 18.73 26.52 11.22
CA GLN A 268 18.64 27.16 12.53
C GLN A 268 18.43 26.16 13.67
N LEU A 269 17.60 25.14 13.46
CA LEU A 269 17.35 24.10 14.47
C LEU A 269 18.56 23.16 14.64
N GLU A 270 19.27 22.83 13.56
CA GLU A 270 20.47 21.99 13.62
C GLU A 270 21.64 22.74 14.29
N SER A 271 21.87 24.02 13.96
CA SER A 271 22.87 24.86 14.64
C SER A 271 22.55 25.14 16.11
N ALA A 272 21.28 25.30 16.47
CA ALA A 272 20.85 25.41 17.86
C ALA A 272 21.05 24.08 18.63
N ALA A 273 20.86 22.94 17.97
CA ALA A 273 21.15 21.63 18.54
C ALA A 273 22.65 21.41 18.77
N GLU A 274 23.51 21.85 17.85
CA GLU A 274 24.98 21.76 18.00
C GLU A 274 25.52 22.68 19.10
N SER A 275 24.94 23.86 19.27
CA SER A 275 25.37 24.85 20.28
C SER A 275 25.03 24.46 21.73
N THR A 276 24.22 23.43 21.95
CA THR A 276 23.84 22.95 23.29
C THR A 276 24.70 21.78 23.79
N VAL A 277 25.71 21.35 23.03
CA VAL A 277 26.60 20.25 23.41
C VAL A 277 27.84 20.78 24.13
N ALA A 278 27.74 21.04 25.44
CA ALA A 278 28.87 20.92 26.37
C ALA A 278 29.08 19.43 26.71
N PRO A 279 30.30 18.94 27.00
CA PRO A 279 30.65 17.53 26.88
C PRO A 279 29.81 16.69 27.85
N ALA A 280 28.91 15.90 27.26
CA ALA A 280 28.01 15.05 28.00
C ALA A 280 28.76 13.85 28.57
N ALA A 281 28.34 13.51 29.78
CA ALA A 281 28.68 12.32 30.54
C ALA A 281 28.53 11.02 29.72
N SER A 282 29.24 10.00 30.18
CA SER A 282 29.54 8.72 29.56
C SER A 282 28.34 7.99 28.91
N PRO A 283 28.53 7.28 27.78
CA PRO A 283 27.45 6.56 27.08
C PRO A 283 27.05 5.25 27.78
N PRO A 284 25.85 4.70 27.47
CA PRO A 284 25.38 3.38 27.91
C PRO A 284 26.28 2.26 27.32
N PRO A 285 26.20 0.99 27.76
CA PRO A 285 27.34 0.05 27.67
C PRO A 285 27.88 -0.03 26.24
N ALA A 286 29.12 0.45 26.07
CA ALA A 286 29.73 0.81 24.79
C ALA A 286 29.71 -0.31 23.73
N LYS A 287 29.75 -1.56 24.19
CA LYS A 287 29.94 -2.76 23.37
C LYS A 287 28.79 -3.04 22.40
N ASP A 288 27.55 -2.79 22.82
CA ASP A 288 26.35 -3.06 21.99
C ASP A 288 26.11 -1.98 20.92
N ALA A 289 26.53 -0.75 21.19
CA ALA A 289 26.49 0.35 20.23
C ALA A 289 27.58 0.19 19.16
N GLU A 290 28.77 -0.26 19.54
CA GLU A 290 29.89 -0.55 18.64
C GLU A 290 29.56 -1.70 17.68
N LEU A 291 29.00 -2.82 18.19
CA LEU A 291 28.54 -3.93 17.36
C LEU A 291 27.50 -3.49 16.31
N LYS A 292 26.52 -2.66 16.72
CA LYS A 292 25.50 -2.14 15.79
C LYS A 292 26.11 -1.20 14.74
N ARG A 293 27.04 -0.32 15.14
CA ARG A 293 27.77 0.56 14.22
C ARG A 293 28.58 -0.24 13.20
N ALA A 294 29.30 -1.27 13.64
CA ALA A 294 30.09 -2.13 12.76
C ALA A 294 29.20 -2.89 11.74
N LYS A 295 28.04 -3.40 12.17
CA LYS A 295 27.05 -4.03 11.26
C LYS A 295 26.52 -3.07 10.20
N ILE A 296 26.22 -1.83 10.59
CA ILE A 296 25.75 -0.78 9.67
C ILE A 296 26.84 -0.42 8.66
N GLN A 297 28.08 -0.21 9.13
CA GLN A 297 29.22 0.11 8.28
C GLN A 297 29.49 -0.99 7.25
N LEU A 298 29.47 -2.26 7.66
CA LEU A 298 29.61 -3.38 6.74
C LEU A 298 28.51 -3.40 5.66
N ALA A 299 27.25 -3.18 6.05
CA ALA A 299 26.15 -3.12 5.10
C ALA A 299 26.29 -1.96 4.10
N MET A 300 26.74 -0.78 4.56
CA MET A 300 27.01 0.37 3.71
C MET A 300 28.14 0.09 2.71
N ARG A 301 29.28 -0.45 3.15
CA ARG A 301 30.41 -0.79 2.26
C ARG A 301 30.05 -1.84 1.21
N ARG A 302 29.23 -2.84 1.55
CA ARG A 302 28.69 -3.81 0.59
C ARG A 302 27.80 -3.15 -0.46
N ALA A 303 26.94 -2.22 -0.05
CA ALA A 303 26.07 -1.50 -0.97
C ALA A 303 26.85 -0.56 -1.90
N GLU A 304 27.86 0.15 -1.37
CA GLU A 304 28.75 1.02 -2.15
C GLU A 304 29.54 0.23 -3.21
N LEU A 305 30.15 -0.90 -2.83
CA LEU A 305 30.89 -1.75 -3.76
C LEU A 305 29.98 -2.33 -4.85
N LYS A 306 28.78 -2.80 -4.48
CA LYS A 306 27.80 -3.29 -5.45
C LYS A 306 27.40 -2.19 -6.45
N LYS A 307 27.07 -1.00 -5.94
CA LYS A 307 26.71 0.15 -6.79
C LYS A 307 27.85 0.56 -7.71
N ALA A 308 29.10 0.54 -7.23
CA ALA A 308 30.27 0.86 -8.03
C ALA A 308 30.50 -0.18 -9.15
N ARG A 309 30.27 -1.48 -8.87
CA ARG A 309 30.32 -2.55 -9.88
C ARG A 309 29.21 -2.42 -10.92
N ASP A 310 27.98 -2.18 -10.48
CA ASP A 310 26.81 -2.00 -11.36
C ASP A 310 26.99 -0.78 -12.30
N ASN A 311 27.71 0.25 -11.83
CA ASN A 311 28.04 1.46 -12.59
C ASN A 311 29.36 1.38 -13.38
N LEU A 312 30.01 0.21 -13.44
CA LEU A 312 31.29 0.01 -14.15
C LEU A 312 32.39 1.02 -13.74
N ALA A 313 32.51 1.28 -12.43
CA ALA A 313 33.50 2.20 -11.90
C ALA A 313 34.95 1.77 -12.23
N PRO A 314 35.91 2.72 -12.28
CA PRO A 314 37.31 2.42 -12.55
C PRO A 314 37.90 1.39 -11.57
N ALA A 315 38.86 0.59 -12.05
CA ALA A 315 39.49 -0.48 -11.27
C ALA A 315 40.11 0.01 -9.94
N GLU A 316 40.70 1.21 -9.92
CA GLU A 316 41.25 1.81 -8.70
C GLU A 316 40.17 2.10 -7.65
N GLN A 317 38.99 2.58 -8.08
CA GLN A 317 37.87 2.86 -7.19
C GLN A 317 37.26 1.56 -6.65
N LEU A 318 37.17 0.52 -7.48
CA LEU A 318 36.74 -0.81 -7.04
C LEU A 318 37.70 -1.41 -6.01
N ALA A 319 39.01 -1.32 -6.25
CA ALA A 319 40.03 -1.81 -5.32
C ALA A 319 39.97 -1.08 -3.96
N SER A 320 39.76 0.24 -3.97
CA SER A 320 39.58 1.04 -2.75
C SER A 320 38.34 0.61 -1.95
N LEU A 321 37.21 0.38 -2.64
CA LEU A 321 35.97 -0.07 -2.00
C LEU A 321 36.04 -1.52 -1.50
N GLU A 322 36.78 -2.38 -2.20
CA GLU A 322 37.06 -3.75 -1.75
C GLU A 322 37.91 -3.76 -0.48
N GLN A 323 38.91 -2.87 -0.40
CA GLN A 323 39.70 -2.73 0.82
C GLN A 323 38.86 -2.18 1.98
N ALA A 324 38.05 -1.15 1.73
CA ALA A 324 37.14 -0.59 2.75
C ALA A 324 36.10 -1.62 3.24
N LEU A 325 35.68 -2.55 2.37
CA LEU A 325 34.81 -3.66 2.76
C LEU A 325 35.54 -4.64 3.69
N LYS A 326 36.78 -5.01 3.38
CA LYS A 326 37.60 -5.89 4.24
C LYS A 326 37.83 -5.26 5.61
N ASP A 327 38.14 -3.97 5.67
CA ASP A 327 38.36 -3.25 6.91
C ASP A 327 37.08 -3.22 7.77
N ALA A 328 35.91 -3.03 7.14
CA ALA A 328 34.61 -3.09 7.82
C ALA A 328 34.26 -4.51 8.31
N GLU A 329 34.66 -5.56 7.58
CA GLU A 329 34.51 -6.95 8.02
C GLU A 329 35.39 -7.24 9.25
N GLN A 330 36.64 -6.80 9.26
CA GLN A 330 37.54 -6.93 10.41
C GLN A 330 37.01 -6.17 11.63
N ALA A 331 36.51 -4.94 11.44
CA ALA A 331 35.90 -4.16 12.51
C ALA A 331 34.65 -4.84 13.09
N LEU A 332 33.86 -5.53 12.27
CA LEU A 332 32.72 -6.32 12.76
C LEU A 332 33.17 -7.52 13.58
N HIS A 333 34.17 -8.28 13.13
CA HIS A 333 34.69 -9.42 13.88
C HIS A 333 35.22 -8.97 15.25
N ALA A 334 36.03 -7.91 15.29
CA ALA A 334 36.53 -7.33 16.54
C ALA A 334 35.39 -6.88 17.48
N ALA A 335 34.32 -6.27 16.92
CA ALA A 335 33.15 -5.86 17.69
C ALA A 335 32.29 -7.04 18.16
N GLU A 336 32.21 -8.12 17.39
CA GLU A 336 31.52 -9.37 17.75
C GLU A 336 32.23 -10.07 18.91
N ASP A 337 33.55 -10.24 18.81
CA ASP A 337 34.42 -10.79 19.85
C ASP A 337 34.32 -9.97 21.15
N ALA A 338 34.33 -8.64 21.04
CA ALA A 338 34.19 -7.76 22.19
C ALA A 338 32.79 -7.78 22.84
N SER A 339 31.74 -8.19 22.11
CA SER A 339 30.34 -8.13 22.56
C SER A 339 29.93 -9.27 23.49
N GLY A 340 30.67 -10.39 23.50
CA GLY A 340 30.34 -11.57 24.30
C GLY A 340 29.03 -12.28 23.91
N LYS A 341 28.43 -11.94 22.77
CA LYS A 341 27.24 -12.62 22.25
C LYS A 341 27.66 -13.90 21.50
N PRO A 342 27.05 -15.06 21.79
CA PRO A 342 27.35 -16.27 21.03
C PRO A 342 26.99 -16.08 19.56
N ALA A 343 27.86 -16.56 18.67
CA ALA A 343 27.62 -16.51 17.23
C ALA A 343 26.26 -17.17 16.91
N PRO A 344 25.42 -16.54 16.06
CA PRO A 344 24.16 -17.15 15.66
C PRO A 344 24.46 -18.51 15.01
N ASN A 345 23.74 -19.55 15.44
CA ASN A 345 23.84 -20.87 14.82
C ASN A 345 23.19 -20.82 13.43
N LEU A 346 23.99 -20.46 12.43
CA LEU A 346 23.57 -20.38 11.04
C LEU A 346 23.76 -21.75 10.40
N GLU A 347 22.72 -22.57 10.43
CA GLU A 347 22.66 -23.76 9.58
C GLU A 347 22.58 -23.30 8.11
N ARG A 348 23.66 -23.52 7.36
CA ARG A 348 23.65 -23.34 5.91
C ARG A 348 22.75 -24.39 5.31
N VAL A 349 21.50 -24.03 5.05
CA VAL A 349 20.66 -24.75 4.11
C VAL A 349 21.20 -24.45 2.72
N GLU A 350 21.97 -25.38 2.16
CA GLU A 350 22.41 -25.31 0.77
C GLU A 350 21.18 -25.29 -0.16
N LYS A 351 20.74 -24.09 -0.53
CA LYS A 351 19.83 -23.93 -1.65
C LYS A 351 20.61 -24.23 -2.91
N ARG A 352 20.51 -25.49 -3.38
CA ARG A 352 21.08 -25.96 -4.65
C ARG A 352 20.80 -24.94 -5.76
N PRO A 353 21.81 -24.48 -6.53
CA PRO A 353 21.59 -23.55 -7.63
C PRO A 353 20.64 -24.19 -8.65
N ILE A 354 19.61 -23.43 -9.05
CA ILE A 354 18.63 -23.88 -10.03
C ILE A 354 19.19 -23.59 -11.43
N ASP A 355 19.79 -24.60 -12.05
CA ASP A 355 20.23 -24.54 -13.45
C ASP A 355 19.03 -24.40 -14.42
N ALA A 356 19.32 -24.08 -15.67
CA ALA A 356 18.29 -23.87 -16.69
C ALA A 356 17.43 -25.12 -16.95
N ARG A 357 18.03 -26.32 -16.84
CA ARG A 357 17.36 -27.59 -17.07
C ARG A 357 16.42 -27.92 -15.91
N LEU A 358 16.87 -27.79 -14.67
CA LEU A 358 16.04 -27.95 -13.47
C LEU A 358 14.89 -26.94 -13.46
N ARG A 359 15.10 -25.72 -13.96
CA ARG A 359 14.03 -24.72 -14.11
C ARG A 359 12.96 -25.20 -15.10
N GLN A 360 13.36 -25.71 -16.26
CA GLN A 360 12.42 -26.28 -17.24
C GLN A 360 11.65 -27.47 -16.67
N LEU A 361 12.33 -28.40 -15.99
CA LEU A 361 11.70 -29.57 -15.38
C LEU A 361 10.70 -29.18 -14.29
N LYS A 362 11.02 -28.19 -13.44
CA LYS A 362 10.09 -27.66 -12.43
C LYS A 362 8.89 -26.95 -13.05
N THR A 363 9.09 -26.25 -14.17
CA THR A 363 8.00 -25.63 -14.94
C THR A 363 7.07 -26.69 -15.52
N GLU A 364 7.61 -27.75 -16.13
CA GLU A 364 6.82 -28.86 -16.66
C GLU A 364 6.03 -29.59 -15.58
N LEU A 365 6.66 -29.84 -14.42
CA LEU A 365 5.99 -30.39 -13.25
C LEU A 365 4.81 -29.51 -12.80
N ALA A 366 4.98 -28.19 -12.79
CA ALA A 366 3.91 -27.26 -12.44
C ALA A 366 2.74 -27.34 -13.44
N TYR A 367 3.03 -27.40 -14.75
CA TYR A 367 2.00 -27.55 -15.78
C TYR A 367 1.26 -28.89 -15.68
N ALA A 368 1.97 -30.00 -15.45
CA ALA A 368 1.35 -31.32 -15.29
C ALA A 368 0.43 -31.37 -14.06
N ARG A 369 0.82 -30.74 -12.93
CA ARG A 369 -0.04 -30.60 -11.73
C ARG A 369 -1.29 -29.78 -12.02
N ALA A 370 -1.14 -28.67 -12.74
CA ALA A 370 -2.27 -27.81 -13.10
C ALA A 370 -3.26 -28.53 -14.03
N GLU A 371 -2.76 -29.35 -14.97
CA GLU A 371 -3.60 -30.15 -15.87
C GLU A 371 -4.43 -31.20 -15.12
N VAL A 372 -3.80 -31.98 -14.21
CA VAL A 372 -4.52 -32.94 -13.37
C VAL A 372 -5.57 -32.23 -12.52
N SER A 373 -5.21 -31.14 -11.83
CA SER A 373 -6.16 -30.37 -11.01
C SER A 373 -7.30 -29.75 -11.81
N LYS A 374 -7.08 -29.38 -13.07
CA LYS A 374 -8.13 -28.91 -13.98
C LYS A 374 -9.08 -30.04 -14.34
N LEU A 375 -8.55 -31.18 -14.76
CA LEU A 375 -9.33 -32.35 -15.15
C LEU A 375 -10.15 -32.95 -14.00
N GLU A 376 -9.62 -32.96 -12.78
CA GLU A 376 -10.35 -33.44 -11.59
C GLU A 376 -11.52 -32.53 -11.17
N ARG A 377 -11.47 -31.23 -11.52
CA ARG A 377 -12.55 -30.28 -11.23
C ARG A 377 -13.71 -30.35 -12.24
N HIS A 378 -13.49 -30.90 -13.43
CA HIS A 378 -14.53 -31.07 -14.45
C HIS A 378 -15.21 -32.44 -14.28
N GLY A 379 -16.51 -32.43 -13.92
CA GLY A 379 -17.30 -33.63 -13.64
C GLY A 379 -17.48 -34.60 -14.82
N ASP A 380 -17.34 -34.11 -16.06
CA ASP A 380 -17.50 -34.89 -17.29
C ASP A 380 -16.17 -35.36 -17.91
N THR A 381 -15.07 -35.32 -17.16
CA THR A 381 -13.76 -35.71 -17.69
C THR A 381 -13.71 -37.23 -17.97
N PRO A 382 -13.38 -37.65 -19.21
CA PRO A 382 -13.17 -39.05 -19.53
C PRO A 382 -12.08 -39.67 -18.63
N PRO A 383 -12.31 -40.83 -18.01
CA PRO A 383 -11.32 -41.48 -17.14
C PRO A 383 -9.96 -41.72 -17.81
N SER A 384 -9.96 -41.96 -19.13
CA SER A 384 -8.74 -42.14 -19.94
C SER A 384 -7.90 -40.87 -20.05
N LEU A 385 -8.52 -39.69 -20.12
CA LEU A 385 -7.80 -38.41 -20.16
C LEU A 385 -7.19 -38.07 -18.82
N LEU A 386 -7.92 -38.30 -17.72
CA LEU A 386 -7.39 -38.11 -16.37
C LEU A 386 -6.23 -39.07 -16.07
N ALA A 387 -6.33 -40.32 -16.50
CA ALA A 387 -5.24 -41.29 -16.38
C ALA A 387 -3.97 -40.83 -17.11
N ARG A 388 -4.10 -40.35 -18.35
CA ARG A 388 -2.97 -39.82 -19.14
C ARG A 388 -2.31 -38.59 -18.49
N ALA A 389 -3.11 -37.69 -17.92
CA ALA A 389 -2.58 -36.53 -17.21
C ALA A 389 -1.83 -36.91 -15.92
N ARG A 390 -2.34 -37.90 -15.18
CA ARG A 390 -1.65 -38.46 -13.99
C ARG A 390 -0.33 -39.14 -14.35
N GLU A 391 -0.29 -39.84 -15.48
CA GLU A 391 0.95 -40.44 -15.99
C GLU A 391 1.99 -39.38 -16.36
N ARG A 392 1.57 -38.30 -17.04
CA ARG A 392 2.44 -37.14 -17.33
C ARG A 392 2.97 -36.48 -16.07
N LEU A 393 2.14 -36.34 -15.03
CA LEU A 393 2.55 -35.81 -13.73
C LEU A 393 3.61 -36.71 -13.08
N ALA A 394 3.38 -38.03 -13.04
CA ALA A 394 4.34 -38.98 -12.48
C ALA A 394 5.69 -38.92 -13.22
N GLU A 395 5.67 -38.79 -14.55
CA GLU A 395 6.89 -38.64 -15.33
C GLU A 395 7.63 -37.33 -15.03
N ALA A 396 6.93 -36.20 -14.96
CA ALA A 396 7.55 -34.92 -14.61
C ALA A 396 8.14 -34.93 -13.18
N GLU A 397 7.51 -35.62 -12.23
CA GLU A 397 8.04 -35.82 -10.88
C GLU A 397 9.33 -36.64 -10.88
N ARG A 398 9.35 -37.75 -11.64
CA ARG A 398 10.56 -38.57 -11.82
C ARG A 398 11.70 -37.75 -12.42
N GLN A 399 11.44 -36.94 -13.44
CA GLN A 399 12.48 -36.14 -14.10
C GLN A 399 13.07 -35.06 -13.16
N VAL A 400 12.25 -34.42 -12.33
CA VAL A 400 12.75 -33.45 -11.33
C VAL A 400 13.56 -34.15 -10.24
N GLN A 401 13.16 -35.36 -9.82
CA GLN A 401 13.87 -36.13 -8.79
C GLN A 401 15.18 -36.74 -9.32
N ALA A 402 15.21 -37.17 -10.57
CA ALA A 402 16.37 -37.79 -11.22
C ALA A 402 17.37 -36.77 -11.79
N HIS A 403 17.06 -35.48 -11.79
CA HIS A 403 17.98 -34.45 -12.25
C HIS A 403 19.08 -34.21 -11.21
N ASP A 404 20.20 -34.92 -11.39
CA ASP A 404 21.47 -34.59 -10.76
C ASP A 404 22.15 -33.47 -11.57
N ALA A 405 22.26 -32.29 -10.97
CA ALA A 405 23.04 -31.19 -11.54
C ALA A 405 24.54 -31.55 -11.47
N PRO A 406 25.33 -31.32 -12.53
CA PRO A 406 26.78 -31.51 -12.50
C PRO A 406 27.49 -30.54 -11.55
#